data_AF-A0A2G6MQA6-F1
#
_entry.id   AF-A0A2G6MQA6-F1
#
_cell.length_a   1.000
_cell.length_b   1.000
_cell.length_c   1.000
_cell.angle_alpha   90.00
_cell.angle_beta   90.00
_cell.angle_gamma   90.00
#
_symmetry.space_group_name_H-M   'P 1'
#
loop_
_entity.id
_entity.type
_entity.pdbx_description
1 polymer ?
#
loop_
_entity_poly.entity_id
_entity_poly.type
_entity_poly.pdbx_seq_one_letter_code
_entity_poly.pdbx_strand_id
1 'polypeptide(L)'
;MKKLNIFIFLCILITASQAFARIGIFVNKDLYPQVQDSVQQYIAELNMRGHQTWLNTSYNETHSTNSLRNYLKMLYNYYNLEGAIFIGDLPIAEYEIKDDFNKYGYRTFPIDLYYMDLDGAWLDEALDGDWGGRAQTGIFDGHADGYGDREVEIWISRITGAAVPGLGSEDKVVIDYFDRLKIWMDGNDTIDHHLLILGNDSEWPSTETWGGAGVLGFGVTETGTYFRSDGDDTDINWMNALRAGQKYALITEHSGPTHHNMLYGFSNNEYLNMPLTGGVSNTRFYNLFACSNSRYTVPNFFGGLYALGHNGLVSIGSTKTGAMLDFNTYNTRLGLGDTYGEAFKHWLNTYVLAGSVPDWKVSWHYGMTLAGAGTLALNYEPECFPNIPDPVLTLEGSETYTIGANTFIRYKLDVTNSSLIPDALFAASPHLPACGLNNNSSRTWVDIYDNNNKRLYGFCNLSASANLNDLWFAVPKGTRPPESVYIVMDDRECGVTYTSNSVKIQSASITSLWGVYNAQCGRSSRLWAKVKNTGGAVLPPDATVWFYVSGPQFKGYVGSSSASGLYAGGSRWYFTDWSIPSDALAGTYNYWAMVWSPSSNPKNIAPWSKPKTFTVTCE
;
A
#
# COMPACT_ATOMS: atom_id res chain seq x y z
N MET A 1 11.30 -3.97 -60.06
CA MET A 1 11.84 -4.91 -59.03
C MET A 1 12.90 -4.15 -58.25
N LYS A 2 12.88 -3.91 -56.94
CA LYS A 2 12.03 -4.23 -55.79
C LYS A 2 12.08 -2.98 -54.87
N LYS A 3 10.97 -2.59 -54.25
CA LYS A 3 10.95 -1.59 -53.17
C LYS A 3 11.60 -2.23 -51.92
N LEU A 4 12.57 -1.54 -51.32
CA LEU A 4 13.18 -1.94 -50.05
C LEU A 4 12.47 -1.15 -48.93
N ASN A 5 11.53 -1.80 -48.24
CA ASN A 5 10.96 -1.26 -47.02
C ASN A 5 11.88 -1.64 -45.85
N ILE A 6 12.55 -0.66 -45.26
CA ILE A 6 13.27 -0.80 -44.00
C ILE A 6 12.24 -0.61 -42.88
N PHE A 7 11.83 -1.69 -42.24
CA PHE A 7 11.16 -1.65 -40.94
C PHE A 7 12.24 -1.59 -39.85
N ILE A 8 12.34 -0.45 -39.19
CA ILE A 8 13.12 -0.31 -37.96
C ILE A 8 12.29 -0.95 -36.85
N PHE A 9 12.69 -2.14 -36.40
CA PHE A 9 12.20 -2.72 -35.15
C PHE A 9 12.79 -1.90 -34.00
N LEU A 10 12.00 -0.97 -33.45
CA LEU A 10 12.30 -0.36 -32.17
C LEU A 10 12.04 -1.44 -31.11
N CYS A 11 13.11 -2.10 -30.65
CA CYS A 11 13.05 -3.03 -29.53
C CYS A 11 12.81 -2.20 -28.27
N ILE A 12 11.53 -1.95 -27.96
CA ILE A 12 11.13 -1.49 -26.62
C ILE A 12 11.35 -2.70 -25.72
N LEU A 13 12.39 -2.62 -24.89
CA LEU A 13 12.51 -3.45 -23.70
C LEU A 13 11.29 -3.11 -22.82
N ILE A 14 10.20 -3.85 -23.01
CA ILE A 14 9.11 -3.92 -22.05
C ILE A 14 9.72 -4.69 -20.87
N THR A 15 10.13 -3.95 -19.83
CA THR A 15 10.22 -4.51 -18.48
C THR A 15 8.91 -5.22 -18.21
N ALA A 16 8.97 -6.50 -17.83
CA ALA A 16 7.81 -7.36 -17.60
C ALA A 16 6.67 -6.56 -16.95
N SER A 17 5.54 -6.40 -17.65
CA SER A 17 4.35 -5.90 -17.01
C SER A 17 4.07 -6.85 -15.86
N GLN A 18 4.06 -6.33 -14.64
CA GLN A 18 3.62 -7.06 -13.45
C GLN A 18 2.28 -7.70 -13.81
N ALA A 19 2.27 -9.01 -14.06
CA ALA A 19 1.04 -9.71 -14.37
C ALA A 19 0.19 -9.63 -13.11
N PHE A 20 -0.93 -8.92 -13.20
CA PHE A 20 -1.86 -8.74 -12.09
C PHE A 20 -2.42 -10.10 -11.68
N ALA A 21 -1.97 -10.62 -10.53
CA ALA A 21 -2.37 -11.94 -10.05
C ALA A 21 -3.88 -12.02 -9.81
N ARG A 22 -4.51 -13.11 -10.25
CA ARG A 22 -5.96 -13.26 -10.24
C ARG A 22 -6.42 -14.22 -9.14
N ILE A 23 -7.17 -13.68 -8.19
CA ILE A 23 -7.50 -14.34 -6.92
C ILE A 23 -9.00 -14.62 -6.82
N GLY A 24 -9.35 -15.88 -6.58
CA GLY A 24 -10.73 -16.28 -6.27
C GLY A 24 -11.04 -16.06 -4.80
N ILE A 25 -12.14 -15.37 -4.49
CA ILE A 25 -12.65 -15.20 -3.13
C ILE A 25 -13.97 -15.96 -3.03
N PHE A 26 -13.95 -17.12 -2.38
CA PHE A 26 -15.12 -17.98 -2.23
C PHE A 26 -15.62 -17.91 -0.80
N VAL A 27 -16.81 -17.35 -0.60
CA VAL A 27 -17.41 -17.20 0.72
C VAL A 27 -18.61 -18.12 0.83
N ASN A 28 -18.72 -18.84 1.95
CA ASN A 28 -19.92 -19.59 2.30
C ASN A 28 -21.14 -18.67 2.16
N LYS A 29 -22.14 -19.11 1.39
CA LYS A 29 -23.33 -18.31 1.03
C LYS A 29 -24.17 -17.89 2.23
N ASP A 30 -24.16 -18.68 3.29
CA ASP A 30 -24.93 -18.44 4.52
C ASP A 30 -24.16 -17.52 5.48
N LEU A 31 -22.83 -17.51 5.40
CA LEU A 31 -21.95 -16.59 6.11
C LEU A 31 -21.85 -15.20 5.45
N TYR A 32 -21.80 -15.14 4.11
CA TYR A 32 -21.50 -13.91 3.37
C TYR A 32 -22.33 -12.68 3.78
N PRO A 33 -23.67 -12.77 4.01
CA PRO A 33 -24.45 -11.62 4.44
C PRO A 33 -23.98 -10.99 5.76
N GLN A 34 -23.29 -11.75 6.61
CA GLN A 34 -22.80 -11.31 7.93
C GLN A 34 -21.41 -10.67 7.85
N VAL A 35 -20.62 -11.00 6.83
CA VAL A 35 -19.22 -10.58 6.68
C VAL A 35 -18.94 -9.80 5.39
N GLN A 36 -20.00 -9.40 4.68
CA GLN A 36 -19.94 -8.76 3.37
C GLN A 36 -19.00 -7.55 3.38
N ASP A 37 -19.12 -6.66 4.37
CA ASP A 37 -18.34 -5.42 4.41
C ASP A 37 -16.83 -5.71 4.53
N SER A 38 -16.44 -6.62 5.42
CA SER A 38 -15.04 -7.04 5.59
C SER A 38 -14.48 -7.72 4.33
N VAL A 39 -15.27 -8.57 3.67
CA VAL A 39 -14.86 -9.22 2.41
C VAL A 39 -14.69 -8.19 1.29
N GLN A 40 -15.62 -7.23 1.15
CA GLN A 40 -15.53 -6.19 0.14
C GLN A 40 -14.34 -5.24 0.38
N GLN A 41 -14.06 -4.92 1.65
CA GLN A 41 -12.88 -4.16 2.01
C GLN A 41 -11.60 -4.91 1.61
N TYR A 42 -11.48 -6.19 1.95
CA TYR A 42 -10.32 -6.99 1.56
C TYR A 42 -10.16 -7.10 0.03
N ILE A 43 -11.27 -7.26 -0.70
CA ILE A 43 -11.26 -7.21 -2.17
C ILE A 43 -10.73 -5.87 -2.69
N ALA A 44 -11.14 -4.75 -2.10
CA ALA A 44 -10.63 -3.44 -2.47
C ALA A 44 -9.13 -3.32 -2.20
N GLU A 45 -8.64 -3.81 -1.05
CA GLU A 45 -7.22 -3.85 -0.71
C GLU A 45 -6.40 -4.68 -1.72
N LEU A 46 -6.90 -5.85 -2.12
CA LEU A 46 -6.26 -6.66 -3.15
C LEU A 46 -6.21 -5.94 -4.50
N ASN A 47 -7.31 -5.32 -4.92
CA ASN A 47 -7.39 -4.59 -6.19
C ASN A 47 -6.46 -3.35 -6.21
N MET A 48 -6.32 -2.64 -5.08
CA MET A 48 -5.37 -1.53 -4.92
C MET A 48 -3.92 -1.99 -5.11
N ARG A 49 -3.58 -3.20 -4.63
CA ARG A 49 -2.26 -3.82 -4.82
C ARG A 49 -2.11 -4.50 -6.18
N GLY A 50 -3.05 -4.25 -7.10
CA GLY A 50 -3.00 -4.73 -8.47
C GLY A 50 -3.56 -6.14 -8.68
N HIS A 51 -4.04 -6.84 -7.67
CA HIS A 51 -4.69 -8.12 -7.92
C HIS A 51 -6.03 -7.93 -8.65
N GLN A 52 -6.48 -8.93 -9.40
CA GLN A 52 -7.86 -8.98 -9.88
C GLN A 52 -8.62 -10.04 -9.11
N THR A 53 -9.74 -9.66 -8.49
CA THR A 53 -10.50 -10.58 -7.63
C THR A 53 -11.75 -11.13 -8.31
N TRP A 54 -12.05 -12.41 -8.10
CA TRP A 54 -13.33 -13.03 -8.47
C TRP A 54 -14.10 -13.46 -7.21
N LEU A 55 -15.18 -12.76 -6.87
CA LEU A 55 -16.02 -13.11 -5.73
C LEU A 55 -17.08 -14.16 -6.12
N ASN A 56 -17.16 -15.25 -5.36
CA ASN A 56 -18.23 -16.24 -5.44
C ASN A 56 -18.85 -16.47 -4.06
N THR A 57 -20.18 -16.36 -3.98
CA THR A 57 -20.97 -16.51 -2.75
C THR A 57 -22.10 -17.52 -2.92
N SER A 58 -21.93 -18.49 -3.83
CA SER A 58 -22.98 -19.47 -4.21
C SER A 58 -22.84 -20.83 -3.53
N TYR A 59 -21.71 -21.10 -2.87
CA TYR A 59 -21.41 -22.41 -2.27
C TYR A 59 -21.56 -22.39 -0.75
N ASN A 60 -21.79 -23.56 -0.18
CA ASN A 60 -21.65 -23.91 1.24
C ASN A 60 -21.26 -25.39 1.33
N GLU A 61 -21.07 -25.90 2.54
CA GLU A 61 -20.62 -27.26 2.85
C GLU A 61 -21.48 -28.38 2.24
N THR A 62 -22.75 -28.10 1.90
CA THR A 62 -23.67 -29.10 1.34
C THR A 62 -23.50 -29.34 -0.17
N HIS A 63 -22.73 -28.49 -0.85
CA HIS A 63 -22.48 -28.65 -2.29
C HIS A 63 -21.42 -29.72 -2.56
N SER A 64 -21.38 -30.25 -3.78
CA SER A 64 -20.38 -31.26 -4.14
C SER A 64 -18.99 -30.65 -4.30
N THR A 65 -17.96 -31.37 -3.85
CA THR A 65 -16.54 -31.04 -4.07
C THR A 65 -16.23 -30.90 -5.56
N ASN A 66 -16.74 -31.81 -6.39
CA ASN A 66 -16.56 -31.80 -7.84
C ASN A 66 -17.15 -30.55 -8.52
N SER A 67 -18.31 -30.05 -8.10
CA SER A 67 -18.88 -28.84 -8.69
C SER A 67 -18.08 -27.58 -8.34
N LEU A 68 -17.47 -27.52 -7.15
CA LEU A 68 -16.57 -26.44 -6.77
C LEU A 68 -15.24 -26.52 -7.56
N ARG A 69 -14.61 -27.70 -7.63
CA ARG A 69 -13.37 -27.92 -8.41
C ARG A 69 -13.56 -27.58 -9.89
N ASN A 70 -14.67 -27.98 -10.50
CA ASN A 70 -14.97 -27.63 -11.90
C ASN A 70 -15.15 -26.12 -12.13
N TYR A 71 -15.68 -25.40 -11.14
CA TYR A 71 -15.79 -23.95 -11.23
C TYR A 71 -14.43 -23.28 -11.12
N LEU A 72 -13.55 -23.74 -10.22
CA LEU A 72 -12.15 -23.30 -10.16
C LEU A 72 -11.41 -23.58 -11.48
N LYS A 73 -11.60 -24.77 -12.06
CA LYS A 73 -11.07 -25.13 -13.38
C LYS A 73 -11.55 -24.20 -14.49
N MET A 74 -12.82 -23.78 -14.46
CA MET A 74 -13.33 -22.78 -15.39
C MET A 74 -12.64 -21.43 -15.19
N LEU A 75 -12.48 -20.97 -13.94
CA LEU A 75 -11.77 -19.73 -13.65
C LEU A 75 -10.30 -19.79 -14.10
N TYR A 76 -9.61 -20.90 -13.87
CA TYR A 76 -8.25 -21.12 -14.35
C TYR A 76 -8.16 -21.00 -15.88
N ASN A 77 -8.96 -21.78 -16.62
CA ASN A 77 -8.87 -21.87 -18.07
C ASN A 77 -9.27 -20.57 -18.82
N TYR A 78 -10.24 -19.83 -18.29
CA TYR A 78 -10.80 -18.66 -18.99
C TYR A 78 -10.40 -17.33 -18.38
N TYR A 79 -9.99 -17.35 -17.11
CA TYR A 79 -9.70 -16.16 -16.34
C TYR A 79 -8.34 -16.26 -15.64
N ASN A 80 -7.42 -17.15 -16.03
CA ASN A 80 -6.04 -17.25 -15.49
C ASN A 80 -5.99 -17.16 -13.95
N LEU A 81 -6.88 -17.88 -13.26
CA LEU A 81 -6.86 -17.96 -11.80
C LEU A 81 -5.49 -18.45 -11.32
N GLU A 82 -4.90 -17.78 -10.31
CA GLU A 82 -3.61 -18.18 -9.73
C GLU A 82 -3.77 -18.83 -8.36
N GLY A 83 -4.83 -18.45 -7.65
CA GLY A 83 -5.17 -19.01 -6.34
C GLY A 83 -6.57 -18.65 -5.89
N ALA A 84 -7.05 -19.32 -4.85
CA ALA A 84 -8.32 -18.99 -4.23
C ALA A 84 -8.30 -19.10 -2.70
N ILE A 85 -9.11 -18.26 -2.05
CA ILE A 85 -9.33 -18.26 -0.62
C ILE A 85 -10.74 -18.74 -0.34
N PHE A 86 -10.85 -19.74 0.52
CA PHE A 86 -12.10 -20.30 1.00
C PHE A 86 -12.44 -19.70 2.36
N ILE A 87 -13.57 -18.99 2.45
CA ILE A 87 -14.02 -18.28 3.64
C ILE A 87 -15.29 -18.96 4.16
N GLY A 88 -15.21 -19.48 5.38
CA GLY A 88 -16.24 -20.32 6.00
C GLY A 88 -16.22 -21.78 5.51
N ASP A 89 -17.24 -22.52 5.91
CA ASP A 89 -17.36 -23.94 5.56
C ASP A 89 -17.77 -24.12 4.08
N LEU A 90 -16.82 -24.53 3.26
CA LEU A 90 -17.04 -24.93 1.86
C LEU A 90 -16.86 -26.44 1.72
N PRO A 91 -17.31 -27.07 0.62
CA PRO A 91 -17.20 -28.51 0.43
C PRO A 91 -15.78 -29.02 0.71
N ILE A 92 -15.67 -30.12 1.47
CA ILE A 92 -14.39 -30.70 1.88
C ILE A 92 -14.18 -32.00 1.10
N ALA A 93 -13.07 -32.06 0.36
CA ALA A 93 -12.61 -33.33 -0.20
C ALA A 93 -11.87 -34.11 0.88
N GLU A 94 -12.06 -35.43 0.89
CA GLU A 94 -11.35 -36.35 1.78
C GLU A 94 -10.49 -37.31 0.95
N TYR A 95 -9.37 -37.72 1.54
CA TYR A 95 -8.47 -38.73 1.00
C TYR A 95 -8.24 -39.83 2.04
N GLU A 96 -8.10 -41.07 1.58
CA GLU A 96 -7.77 -42.23 2.40
C GLU A 96 -6.53 -42.97 1.90
N ILE A 97 -5.75 -43.47 2.85
CA ILE A 97 -4.55 -44.26 2.59
C ILE A 97 -4.54 -45.52 3.44
N LYS A 98 -4.09 -46.62 2.85
CA LYS A 98 -3.93 -47.90 3.53
C LYS A 98 -2.92 -47.87 4.68
N ASP A 99 -1.81 -47.16 4.48
CA ASP A 99 -0.70 -47.10 5.43
C ASP A 99 -0.10 -45.68 5.52
N ASP A 100 -0.43 -45.01 6.61
CA ASP A 100 0.06 -43.70 6.97
C ASP A 100 1.51 -43.82 7.50
N PHE A 101 2.44 -43.47 6.63
CA PHE A 101 3.89 -43.42 6.86
C PHE A 101 4.52 -44.74 7.35
N ASN A 102 4.06 -45.88 6.83
CA ASN A 102 4.57 -47.23 7.13
C ASN A 102 4.55 -47.57 8.64
N LYS A 103 3.69 -46.91 9.42
CA LYS A 103 3.72 -46.96 10.88
C LYS A 103 2.34 -46.85 11.51
N TYR A 104 1.49 -45.99 10.98
CA TYR A 104 0.22 -45.64 11.61
C TYR A 104 -0.99 -46.34 10.96
N GLY A 105 -0.77 -47.06 9.85
CA GLY A 105 -1.82 -47.82 9.18
C GLY A 105 -2.87 -46.94 8.53
N TYR A 106 -4.07 -47.47 8.34
CA TYR A 106 -5.17 -46.78 7.64
C TYR A 106 -5.46 -45.38 8.20
N ARG A 107 -5.67 -44.41 7.30
CA ARG A 107 -6.00 -43.04 7.68
C ARG A 107 -6.88 -42.34 6.65
N THR A 108 -7.86 -41.56 7.12
CA THR A 108 -8.60 -40.57 6.34
C THR A 108 -8.27 -39.15 6.80
N PHE A 109 -8.25 -38.21 5.85
CA PHE A 109 -7.97 -36.81 6.15
C PHE A 109 -8.53 -35.86 5.08
N PRO A 110 -8.87 -34.62 5.46
CA PRO A 110 -9.32 -33.64 4.48
C PRO A 110 -8.12 -33.12 3.66
N ILE A 111 -8.37 -32.84 2.37
CA ILE A 111 -7.31 -32.57 1.38
C ILE A 111 -7.63 -31.37 0.50
N ASP A 112 -6.83 -30.30 0.62
CA ASP A 112 -6.95 -29.12 -0.26
C ASP A 112 -6.29 -29.31 -1.62
N LEU A 113 -5.34 -30.26 -1.72
CA LEU A 113 -4.67 -30.59 -2.97
C LEU A 113 -5.66 -30.91 -4.10
N TYR A 114 -6.82 -31.50 -3.77
CA TYR A 114 -7.92 -31.75 -4.70
C TYR A 114 -8.44 -30.49 -5.41
N TYR A 115 -8.42 -29.34 -4.74
CA TYR A 115 -8.85 -28.07 -5.31
C TYR A 115 -7.72 -27.29 -5.98
N MET A 116 -6.47 -27.71 -5.77
CA MET A 116 -5.26 -27.07 -6.29
C MET A 116 -4.83 -27.68 -7.62
N ASP A 117 -4.91 -29.00 -7.74
CA ASP A 117 -4.79 -29.72 -9.00
C ASP A 117 -6.16 -29.68 -9.70
N LEU A 118 -6.23 -29.09 -10.90
CA LEU A 118 -7.45 -28.88 -11.68
C LEU A 118 -7.53 -29.78 -12.91
N ASP A 119 -6.45 -30.46 -13.31
CA ASP A 119 -6.42 -31.31 -14.50
C ASP A 119 -5.95 -32.76 -14.30
N GLY A 120 -5.49 -33.10 -13.10
CA GLY A 120 -5.21 -34.43 -12.61
C GLY A 120 -6.46 -35.25 -12.27
N ALA A 121 -6.25 -36.56 -12.21
CA ALA A 121 -7.29 -37.56 -11.95
C ALA A 121 -7.27 -37.99 -10.48
N TRP A 122 -8.43 -37.87 -9.84
CA TRP A 122 -8.68 -38.28 -8.47
C TRP A 122 -9.58 -39.51 -8.49
N LEU A 123 -9.09 -40.60 -7.88
CA LEU A 123 -9.65 -41.93 -7.99
C LEU A 123 -10.15 -42.40 -6.62
N ASP A 124 -11.22 -43.19 -6.66
CA ASP A 124 -11.87 -43.87 -5.53
C ASP A 124 -11.94 -45.35 -5.95
N GLU A 125 -10.79 -46.02 -5.87
CA GLU A 125 -10.59 -47.39 -6.33
C GLU A 125 -10.78 -48.41 -5.21
N ALA A 126 -10.60 -48.00 -3.95
CA ALA A 126 -10.81 -48.83 -2.79
C ALA A 126 -12.30 -49.05 -2.56
N LEU A 127 -12.68 -50.30 -2.33
CA LEU A 127 -14.06 -50.66 -2.05
C LEU A 127 -14.30 -50.70 -0.55
N ASP A 128 -15.53 -50.40 -0.15
CA ASP A 128 -15.97 -50.60 1.23
C ASP A 128 -15.63 -52.03 1.70
N GLY A 129 -14.88 -52.11 2.80
CA GLY A 129 -14.38 -53.38 3.35
C GLY A 129 -12.92 -53.71 3.00
N ASP A 130 -12.27 -52.98 2.09
CA ASP A 130 -10.84 -53.15 1.80
C ASP A 130 -9.96 -52.75 3.00
N TRP A 131 -8.68 -53.11 2.91
CA TRP A 131 -7.63 -52.80 3.89
C TRP A 131 -7.95 -53.28 5.33
N GLY A 132 -8.58 -54.45 5.42
CA GLY A 132 -8.98 -55.04 6.69
C GLY A 132 -10.26 -54.45 7.26
N GLY A 133 -11.21 -54.08 6.38
CA GLY A 133 -12.52 -53.56 6.77
C GLY A 133 -12.53 -52.08 7.10
N ARG A 134 -11.60 -51.29 6.56
CA ARG A 134 -11.41 -49.88 6.92
C ARG A 134 -11.66 -48.90 5.79
N ALA A 135 -11.32 -49.28 4.55
CA ALA A 135 -11.53 -48.45 3.37
C ALA A 135 -13.01 -48.15 3.15
N GLN A 136 -13.32 -47.03 2.52
CA GLN A 136 -14.68 -46.53 2.32
C GLN A 136 -14.83 -45.98 0.90
N THR A 137 -15.76 -46.55 0.13
CA THR A 137 -16.14 -45.99 -1.17
C THR A 137 -16.72 -44.58 -1.00
N GLY A 138 -16.33 -43.67 -1.87
CA GLY A 138 -16.70 -42.26 -1.85
C GLY A 138 -15.62 -41.34 -1.28
N ILE A 139 -14.47 -41.89 -0.88
CA ILE A 139 -13.28 -41.14 -0.42
C ILE A 139 -12.16 -41.39 -1.43
N PHE A 140 -11.42 -40.35 -1.81
CA PHE A 140 -10.34 -40.54 -2.79
C PHE A 140 -9.19 -41.35 -2.19
N ASP A 141 -8.65 -42.28 -2.95
CA ASP A 141 -7.50 -43.12 -2.56
C ASP A 141 -6.40 -43.19 -3.62
N GLY A 142 -6.68 -42.66 -4.81
CA GLY A 142 -5.71 -42.51 -5.90
C GLY A 142 -5.61 -41.07 -6.41
N HIS A 143 -4.39 -40.67 -6.79
CA HIS A 143 -4.10 -39.44 -7.51
C HIS A 143 -3.11 -39.75 -8.64
N ALA A 144 -3.53 -39.53 -9.88
CA ALA A 144 -2.76 -39.86 -11.07
C ALA A 144 -2.83 -38.72 -12.11
N ASP A 145 -1.90 -38.77 -13.06
CA ASP A 145 -1.88 -37.87 -14.21
C ASP A 145 -3.22 -38.02 -14.95
N GLY A 146 -3.99 -36.94 -15.04
CA GLY A 146 -5.35 -36.95 -15.58
C GLY A 146 -5.40 -36.60 -17.07
N TYR A 147 -6.09 -35.51 -17.40
CA TYR A 147 -5.96 -34.90 -18.73
C TYR A 147 -4.70 -34.02 -18.84
N GLY A 148 -4.14 -33.59 -17.69
CA GLY A 148 -2.81 -33.00 -17.57
C GLY A 148 -1.92 -33.86 -16.68
N ASP A 149 -1.34 -33.29 -15.63
CA ASP A 149 -0.41 -33.97 -14.72
C ASP A 149 -0.91 -33.97 -13.27
N ARG A 150 -0.01 -34.07 -12.29
CA ARG A 150 -0.33 -34.04 -10.85
C ARG A 150 0.15 -32.77 -10.17
N GLU A 151 0.83 -31.89 -10.90
CA GLU A 151 1.20 -30.59 -10.39
C GLU A 151 -0.07 -29.78 -10.13
N VAL A 152 0.04 -28.79 -9.25
CA VAL A 152 -1.06 -27.90 -8.93
C VAL A 152 -1.04 -26.66 -9.82
N GLU A 153 -2.20 -26.33 -10.38
CA GLU A 153 -2.39 -25.13 -11.20
C GLU A 153 -2.54 -23.87 -10.34
N ILE A 154 -3.21 -24.00 -9.19
CA ILE A 154 -3.54 -22.90 -8.29
C ILE A 154 -3.18 -23.23 -6.84
N TRP A 155 -3.02 -22.21 -6.01
CA TRP A 155 -3.01 -22.42 -4.56
C TRP A 155 -4.39 -22.25 -3.92
N ILE A 156 -4.59 -22.90 -2.77
CA ILE A 156 -5.79 -22.75 -1.95
C ILE A 156 -5.38 -22.40 -0.52
N SER A 157 -6.12 -21.47 0.10
CA SER A 157 -6.02 -21.18 1.53
C SER A 157 -7.40 -21.08 2.19
N ARG A 158 -7.47 -21.25 3.51
CA ARG A 158 -8.74 -21.32 4.27
C ARG A 158 -8.82 -20.32 5.42
N ILE A 159 -9.90 -19.53 5.44
CA ILE A 159 -10.35 -18.71 6.57
C ILE A 159 -11.65 -19.33 7.10
N THR A 160 -11.54 -20.41 7.87
CA THR A 160 -12.68 -21.20 8.35
C THR A 160 -12.97 -20.89 9.82
N GLY A 161 -13.72 -19.81 10.07
CA GLY A 161 -14.05 -19.36 11.43
C GLY A 161 -14.85 -20.38 12.25
N ALA A 162 -15.74 -21.16 11.62
CA ALA A 162 -16.51 -22.21 12.28
C ALA A 162 -15.64 -23.32 12.91
N ALA A 163 -14.43 -23.53 12.37
CA ALA A 163 -13.50 -24.55 12.87
C ALA A 163 -12.71 -24.10 14.12
N VAL A 164 -12.86 -22.85 14.56
CA VAL A 164 -12.22 -22.28 15.76
C VAL A 164 -13.25 -21.68 16.72
N PRO A 165 -14.27 -22.44 17.16
CA PRO A 165 -15.39 -21.92 17.96
C PRO A 165 -14.98 -21.39 19.34
N GLY A 166 -13.76 -21.71 19.80
CA GLY A 166 -13.18 -21.16 21.02
C GLY A 166 -12.86 -19.66 20.94
N LEU A 167 -12.75 -19.10 19.74
CA LEU A 167 -12.50 -17.67 19.52
C LEU A 167 -13.79 -16.84 19.45
N GLY A 168 -14.94 -17.46 19.15
CA GLY A 168 -16.22 -16.77 19.02
C GLY A 168 -17.15 -17.41 18.00
N SER A 169 -18.24 -16.72 17.67
CA SER A 169 -19.09 -17.07 16.53
C SER A 169 -18.33 -16.82 15.22
N GLU A 170 -18.62 -17.62 14.20
CA GLU A 170 -17.87 -17.62 12.93
C GLU A 170 -17.78 -16.23 12.28
N ASP A 171 -18.89 -15.50 12.23
CA ASP A 171 -18.97 -14.13 11.72
C ASP A 171 -17.98 -13.20 12.42
N LYS A 172 -17.93 -13.26 13.76
CA LYS A 172 -17.05 -12.41 14.57
C LYS A 172 -15.58 -12.78 14.38
N VAL A 173 -15.27 -14.09 14.30
CA VAL A 173 -13.90 -14.55 14.05
C VAL A 173 -13.41 -14.06 12.69
N VAL A 174 -14.25 -14.15 11.65
CA VAL A 174 -13.90 -13.70 10.30
C VAL A 174 -13.76 -12.18 10.22
N ILE A 175 -14.66 -11.42 10.86
CA ILE A 175 -14.55 -9.95 10.91
C ILE A 175 -13.28 -9.51 11.65
N ASP A 176 -13.03 -10.05 12.84
CA ASP A 176 -11.82 -9.76 13.63
C ASP A 176 -10.54 -10.13 12.86
N TYR A 177 -10.55 -11.26 12.15
CA TYR A 177 -9.45 -11.65 11.27
C TYR A 177 -9.20 -10.60 10.16
N PHE A 178 -10.25 -10.11 9.49
CA PHE A 178 -10.11 -9.10 8.43
C PHE A 178 -9.64 -7.74 8.96
N ASP A 179 -10.04 -7.35 10.16
CA ASP A 179 -9.53 -6.12 10.78
C ASP A 179 -8.01 -6.20 11.01
N ARG A 180 -7.52 -7.34 11.52
CA ARG A 180 -6.07 -7.57 11.68
C ARG A 180 -5.35 -7.69 10.33
N LEU A 181 -5.97 -8.37 9.37
CA LEU A 181 -5.44 -8.50 8.01
C LEU A 181 -5.25 -7.13 7.38
N LYS A 182 -6.20 -6.21 7.56
CA LYS A 182 -6.09 -4.84 7.08
C LYS A 182 -4.92 -4.09 7.74
N ILE A 183 -4.72 -4.22 9.05
CA ILE A 183 -3.59 -3.57 9.74
C ILE A 183 -2.26 -4.00 9.12
N TRP A 184 -2.09 -5.30 8.83
CA TRP A 184 -0.92 -5.82 8.12
C TRP A 184 -0.83 -5.28 6.70
N MET A 185 -1.92 -5.38 5.93
CA MET A 185 -1.94 -4.92 4.55
C MET A 185 -1.70 -3.42 4.45
N ASP A 186 -2.06 -2.59 5.41
CA ASP A 186 -1.80 -1.15 5.40
C ASP A 186 -0.36 -0.79 5.77
N GLY A 187 0.47 -1.77 6.17
CA GLY A 187 1.81 -1.52 6.71
C GLY A 187 1.80 -0.89 8.11
N ASN A 188 0.64 -0.92 8.80
CA ASN A 188 0.47 -0.35 10.14
C ASN A 188 0.74 -1.35 11.26
N ASP A 189 1.09 -2.58 10.91
CA ASP A 189 1.45 -3.61 11.89
C ASP A 189 2.83 -3.32 12.49
N THR A 190 2.88 -3.22 13.82
CA THR A 190 4.10 -2.88 14.56
C THR A 190 4.89 -4.11 15.01
N ILE A 191 4.66 -5.27 14.41
CA ILE A 191 5.35 -6.49 14.82
C ILE A 191 6.85 -6.41 14.57
N ASP A 192 7.63 -6.85 15.55
CA ASP A 192 9.09 -6.90 15.42
C ASP A 192 9.51 -7.90 14.35
N HIS A 193 10.55 -7.54 13.61
CA HIS A 193 11.16 -8.39 12.59
C HIS A 193 12.00 -9.50 13.22
N HIS A 194 11.33 -10.46 13.87
CA HIS A 194 11.98 -11.59 14.51
C HIS A 194 11.43 -12.94 14.03
N LEU A 195 12.35 -13.90 13.93
CA LEU A 195 12.10 -15.32 13.70
C LEU A 195 12.10 -16.05 15.04
N LEU A 196 11.09 -16.89 15.26
CA LEU A 196 11.02 -17.77 16.40
C LEU A 196 11.08 -19.23 15.98
N ILE A 197 11.90 -20.02 16.64
CA ILE A 197 11.99 -21.46 16.42
C ILE A 197 11.73 -22.19 17.74
N LEU A 198 10.71 -23.04 17.75
CA LEU A 198 10.23 -23.74 18.94
C LEU A 198 10.27 -25.26 18.73
N GLY A 199 10.78 -26.02 19.71
CA GLY A 199 10.49 -27.44 19.85
C GLY A 199 11.69 -28.38 19.97
N ASN A 200 11.46 -29.65 19.62
CA ASN A 200 12.33 -30.77 19.94
C ASN A 200 13.53 -30.94 18.99
N ASP A 201 14.54 -30.09 19.17
CA ASP A 201 15.84 -30.20 18.52
C ASP A 201 16.59 -31.51 18.85
N SER A 202 16.28 -32.15 19.98
CA SER A 202 16.91 -33.42 20.38
C SER A 202 16.53 -34.58 19.45
N GLU A 203 15.30 -34.57 18.91
CA GLU A 203 14.85 -35.53 17.90
C GLU A 203 15.06 -35.01 16.48
N TRP A 204 14.99 -33.68 16.29
CA TRP A 204 15.26 -33.01 15.02
C TRP A 204 16.41 -31.99 15.14
N PRO A 205 17.68 -32.43 15.16
CA PRO A 205 18.83 -31.53 15.34
C PRO A 205 19.02 -30.47 14.25
N SER A 206 18.26 -30.55 13.15
CA SER A 206 18.30 -29.59 12.05
C SER A 206 17.22 -28.51 12.13
N THR A 207 16.39 -28.51 13.17
CA THR A 207 15.30 -27.54 13.38
C THR A 207 15.75 -26.08 13.19
N GLU A 208 16.90 -25.68 13.74
CA GLU A 208 17.42 -24.32 13.58
C GLU A 208 17.69 -23.97 12.11
N THR A 209 18.28 -24.90 11.35
CA THR A 209 18.56 -24.69 9.92
C THR A 209 17.27 -24.65 9.10
N TRP A 210 16.27 -25.44 9.46
CA TRP A 210 14.95 -25.43 8.81
C TRP A 210 14.21 -24.10 8.99
N GLY A 211 14.50 -23.37 10.07
CA GLY A 211 13.99 -22.01 10.29
C GLY A 211 14.36 -21.04 9.17
N GLY A 212 15.46 -21.28 8.44
CA GLY A 212 15.77 -20.57 7.21
C GLY A 212 16.03 -19.07 7.39
N ALA A 213 16.52 -18.63 8.55
CA ALA A 213 16.70 -17.21 8.90
C ALA A 213 17.30 -16.38 7.75
N GLY A 214 18.44 -16.82 7.19
CA GLY A 214 19.13 -16.09 6.13
C GLY A 214 18.36 -15.97 4.81
N VAL A 215 17.61 -17.00 4.41
CA VAL A 215 16.80 -16.93 3.17
C VAL A 215 15.51 -16.15 3.36
N LEU A 216 14.97 -16.12 4.59
CA LEU A 216 13.80 -15.32 4.95
C LEU A 216 14.16 -13.85 5.27
N GLY A 217 15.45 -13.50 5.30
CA GLY A 217 15.92 -12.15 5.56
C GLY A 217 16.09 -11.77 7.03
N PHE A 218 16.05 -12.73 7.96
CA PHE A 218 16.32 -12.52 9.38
C PHE A 218 17.81 -12.63 9.69
N GLY A 219 18.31 -11.68 10.47
CA GLY A 219 19.64 -11.72 11.06
C GLY A 219 19.76 -12.73 12.21
N VAL A 220 21.01 -13.08 12.57
CA VAL A 220 21.28 -13.98 13.71
C VAL A 220 20.78 -13.43 15.04
N THR A 221 20.82 -12.12 15.24
CA THR A 221 20.29 -11.46 16.45
C THR A 221 18.77 -11.29 16.42
N GLU A 222 18.16 -11.55 15.27
CA GLU A 222 16.72 -11.47 15.04
C GLU A 222 16.04 -12.84 15.16
N THR A 223 16.77 -13.87 15.63
CA THR A 223 16.26 -15.23 15.77
C THR A 223 16.25 -15.65 17.25
N GLY A 224 15.09 -16.04 17.75
CA GLY A 224 14.91 -16.65 19.07
C GLY A 224 14.67 -18.15 18.96
N THR A 225 15.28 -18.94 19.85
CA THR A 225 15.17 -20.40 19.87
C THR A 225 14.76 -20.88 21.26
N TYR A 226 13.81 -21.82 21.33
CA TYR A 226 13.41 -22.50 22.56
C TYR A 226 13.40 -24.00 22.32
N PHE A 227 14.50 -24.64 22.74
CA PHE A 227 14.82 -26.01 22.38
C PHE A 227 14.71 -26.97 23.55
N ARG A 228 14.51 -28.25 23.21
CA ARG A 228 14.37 -29.32 24.21
C ARG A 228 15.69 -29.64 24.88
N SER A 229 16.80 -29.60 24.14
CA SER A 229 18.15 -29.80 24.67
C SER A 229 18.47 -28.86 25.83
N ASP A 230 17.92 -27.65 25.77
CA ASP A 230 18.21 -26.56 26.70
C ASP A 230 17.22 -26.53 27.87
N GLY A 231 16.20 -27.41 27.84
CA GLY A 231 15.11 -27.43 28.81
C GLY A 231 14.09 -26.30 28.61
N ASP A 232 14.16 -25.60 27.48
CA ASP A 232 13.35 -24.41 27.19
C ASP A 232 12.06 -24.70 26.43
N ASP A 233 11.90 -25.93 25.93
CA ASP A 233 10.70 -26.47 25.30
C ASP A 233 9.56 -26.72 26.32
N THR A 234 9.09 -25.65 26.94
CA THR A 234 8.05 -25.63 27.98
C THR A 234 6.90 -24.71 27.59
N ASP A 235 5.71 -25.00 28.08
CA ASP A 235 4.49 -24.21 27.91
C ASP A 235 4.69 -22.75 28.32
N ILE A 236 5.33 -22.51 29.46
CA ILE A 236 5.60 -21.18 30.00
C ILE A 236 6.50 -20.38 29.05
N ASN A 237 7.59 -20.97 28.59
CA ASN A 237 8.54 -20.31 27.70
C ASN A 237 7.92 -20.04 26.33
N TRP A 238 7.22 -21.02 25.76
CA TRP A 238 6.50 -20.87 24.49
C TRP A 238 5.46 -19.75 24.58
N MET A 239 4.64 -19.73 25.65
CA MET A 239 3.66 -18.66 25.85
C MET A 239 4.34 -17.28 25.94
N ASN A 240 5.47 -17.16 26.65
CA ASN A 240 6.20 -15.91 26.74
C ASN A 240 6.78 -15.47 25.39
N ALA A 241 7.36 -16.41 24.62
CA ALA A 241 7.91 -16.14 23.30
C ALA A 241 6.82 -15.70 22.30
N LEU A 242 5.70 -16.42 22.28
CA LEU A 242 4.55 -16.13 21.43
C LEU A 242 3.89 -14.79 21.79
N ARG A 243 3.93 -14.36 23.05
CA ARG A 243 3.44 -13.05 23.53
C ARG A 243 4.38 -11.91 23.19
N ALA A 244 5.69 -12.11 23.33
CA ALA A 244 6.69 -11.11 22.96
C ALA A 244 6.49 -10.65 21.51
N GLY A 245 6.09 -11.58 20.65
CA GLY A 245 5.65 -11.32 19.29
C GLY A 245 6.77 -11.49 18.28
N GLN A 246 6.43 -12.18 17.19
CA GLN A 246 7.36 -12.65 16.18
C GLN A 246 6.70 -12.51 14.82
N LYS A 247 7.48 -12.11 13.80
CA LYS A 247 6.94 -12.06 12.44
C LYS A 247 6.66 -13.47 11.93
N TYR A 248 7.62 -14.38 12.11
CA TYR A 248 7.52 -15.76 11.63
C TYR A 248 7.94 -16.76 12.70
N ALA A 249 7.21 -17.85 12.84
CA ALA A 249 7.51 -18.93 13.77
C ALA A 249 7.57 -20.30 13.07
N LEU A 250 8.63 -21.05 13.34
CA LEU A 250 8.71 -22.48 13.01
C LEU A 250 8.48 -23.29 14.28
N ILE A 251 7.49 -24.17 14.26
CA ILE A 251 7.19 -25.10 15.35
C ILE A 251 7.59 -26.50 14.90
N THR A 252 8.46 -27.18 15.67
CA THR A 252 8.91 -28.54 15.40
C THR A 252 8.61 -29.46 16.57
N GLU A 253 7.44 -30.11 16.56
CA GLU A 253 7.00 -30.92 17.69
C GLU A 253 6.11 -32.09 17.29
N HIS A 254 6.19 -33.20 18.03
CA HIS A 254 5.16 -34.25 17.91
C HIS A 254 3.82 -33.66 18.33
N SER A 255 2.79 -33.85 17.52
CA SER A 255 1.55 -33.10 17.71
C SER A 255 0.32 -33.91 17.32
N GLY A 256 -0.83 -33.44 17.81
CA GLY A 256 -2.13 -33.77 17.27
C GLY A 256 -2.87 -32.50 16.85
N PRO A 257 -4.15 -32.62 16.46
CA PRO A 257 -4.94 -31.45 16.06
C PRO A 257 -5.04 -30.37 17.15
N THR A 258 -5.04 -30.77 18.42
CA THR A 258 -5.35 -29.89 19.56
C THR A 258 -4.24 -29.79 20.61
N HIS A 259 -3.04 -30.32 20.34
CA HIS A 259 -1.90 -30.31 21.26
C HIS A 259 -0.54 -30.42 20.56
N HIS A 260 0.49 -29.89 21.22
CA HIS A 260 1.91 -30.15 21.00
C HIS A 260 2.48 -30.95 22.19
N ASN A 261 3.34 -31.94 21.92
CA ASN A 261 3.93 -32.84 22.92
C ASN A 261 5.30 -32.32 23.43
N MET A 262 5.35 -31.06 23.85
CA MET A 262 6.51 -30.49 24.56
C MET A 262 6.67 -31.06 25.97
N LEU A 263 7.73 -30.69 26.71
CA LEU A 263 8.08 -31.29 28.01
C LEU A 263 6.94 -31.32 29.05
N TYR A 264 6.03 -30.34 29.01
CA TYR A 264 4.84 -30.26 29.88
C TYR A 264 3.51 -30.27 29.10
N GLY A 265 3.56 -30.51 27.78
CA GLY A 265 2.42 -30.40 26.88
C GLY A 265 1.97 -28.96 26.65
N PHE A 266 1.32 -28.72 25.51
CA PHE A 266 0.63 -27.45 25.25
C PHE A 266 -0.60 -27.73 24.38
N SER A 267 -1.75 -27.33 24.87
CA SER A 267 -3.07 -27.63 24.34
C SER A 267 -3.73 -26.39 23.78
N ASN A 268 -4.71 -26.59 22.90
CA ASN A 268 -5.51 -25.50 22.36
C ASN A 268 -6.21 -24.69 23.48
N ASN A 269 -6.50 -25.33 24.61
CA ASN A 269 -7.06 -24.66 25.78
C ASN A 269 -6.07 -23.67 26.41
N GLU A 270 -4.79 -24.01 26.53
CA GLU A 270 -3.77 -23.07 27.04
C GLU A 270 -3.53 -21.91 26.08
N TYR A 271 -3.58 -22.16 24.76
CA TYR A 271 -3.54 -21.09 23.77
C TYR A 271 -4.76 -20.16 23.89
N LEU A 272 -5.98 -20.71 23.84
CA LEU A 272 -7.22 -19.93 23.91
C LEU A 272 -7.37 -19.14 25.22
N ASN A 273 -6.84 -19.67 26.33
CA ASN A 273 -6.98 -19.09 27.67
C ASN A 273 -5.69 -18.44 28.19
N MET A 274 -4.88 -17.79 27.36
CA MET A 274 -3.77 -16.97 27.86
C MET A 274 -4.29 -15.74 28.70
N PRO A 275 -4.36 -15.74 30.08
CA PRO A 275 -3.84 -14.60 30.90
C PRO A 275 -3.34 -14.95 32.37
N LEU A 276 -2.57 -14.10 33.10
CA LEU A 276 -3.04 -12.86 33.81
C LEU A 276 -2.16 -11.57 33.77
N THR A 277 -0.90 -11.57 33.33
CA THR A 277 -0.18 -10.32 32.98
C THR A 277 0.55 -10.52 31.65
N GLY A 278 0.31 -9.66 30.65
CA GLY A 278 1.08 -9.64 29.40
C GLY A 278 0.37 -10.00 28.08
N GLY A 279 -0.97 -10.09 28.03
CA GLY A 279 -1.73 -10.15 26.76
C GLY A 279 -1.79 -11.52 26.06
N VAL A 280 -2.30 -11.51 24.82
CA VAL A 280 -2.47 -12.66 23.92
C VAL A 280 -1.22 -12.91 23.06
N SER A 281 -1.18 -13.98 22.26
CA SER A 281 -0.08 -14.19 21.31
C SER A 281 0.01 -13.03 20.31
N ASN A 282 1.21 -12.54 20.07
CA ASN A 282 1.51 -11.47 19.12
C ASN A 282 2.36 -11.99 17.95
N THR A 283 2.16 -13.22 17.47
CA THR A 283 2.92 -13.78 16.33
C THR A 283 2.04 -13.85 15.08
N ARG A 284 2.58 -13.53 13.90
CA ARG A 284 1.80 -13.41 12.64
C ARG A 284 1.73 -14.70 11.83
N PHE A 285 2.87 -15.31 11.59
CA PHE A 285 2.99 -16.40 10.60
C PHE A 285 3.62 -17.64 11.20
N TYR A 286 3.10 -18.81 10.83
CA TYR A 286 3.52 -20.07 11.42
C TYR A 286 3.77 -21.14 10.35
N ASN A 287 4.88 -21.85 10.48
CA ASN A 287 5.13 -23.11 9.79
C ASN A 287 5.17 -24.24 10.82
N LEU A 288 4.32 -25.24 10.61
CA LEU A 288 4.02 -26.27 11.59
C LEU A 288 4.61 -27.60 11.13
N PHE A 289 5.82 -27.90 11.60
CA PHE A 289 6.34 -29.26 11.61
C PHE A 289 5.70 -30.03 12.77
N ALA A 290 4.38 -30.25 12.63
CA ALA A 290 3.50 -30.74 13.67
C ALA A 290 2.37 -31.58 13.06
N CYS A 291 2.38 -32.89 13.31
CA CYS A 291 1.41 -33.82 12.74
C CYS A 291 -0.03 -33.46 13.09
N SER A 292 -0.93 -33.52 12.09
CA SER A 292 -2.39 -33.30 12.18
C SER A 292 -2.81 -31.93 12.73
N ASN A 293 -1.88 -31.03 12.98
CA ASN A 293 -2.10 -29.77 13.69
C ASN A 293 -2.96 -28.78 12.87
N SER A 294 -3.01 -28.97 11.55
CA SER A 294 -3.85 -28.21 10.61
C SER A 294 -5.12 -28.94 10.19
N ARG A 295 -5.60 -29.94 10.95
CA ARG A 295 -6.82 -30.69 10.63
C ARG A 295 -8.08 -29.84 10.84
N TYR A 296 -8.45 -29.06 9.83
CA TYR A 296 -9.56 -28.11 9.86
C TYR A 296 -10.96 -28.72 10.03
N THR A 297 -11.08 -30.04 10.05
CA THR A 297 -12.32 -30.75 10.44
C THR A 297 -12.41 -31.06 11.94
N VAL A 298 -11.40 -30.68 12.73
CA VAL A 298 -11.41 -30.81 14.19
C VAL A 298 -11.60 -29.42 14.81
N PRO A 299 -12.60 -29.22 15.69
CA PRO A 299 -12.82 -27.95 16.36
C PRO A 299 -11.60 -27.49 17.17
N ASN A 300 -11.27 -26.20 17.06
CA ASN A 300 -10.13 -25.56 17.73
C ASN A 300 -8.80 -26.25 17.44
N PHE A 301 -8.61 -26.65 16.18
CA PHE A 301 -7.33 -27.15 15.71
C PHE A 301 -6.27 -26.04 15.75
N PHE A 302 -5.04 -26.39 16.09
CA PHE A 302 -3.98 -25.41 16.37
C PHE A 302 -3.60 -24.55 15.16
N GLY A 303 -3.52 -25.14 13.97
CA GLY A 303 -3.23 -24.37 12.75
C GLY A 303 -4.25 -23.24 12.54
N GLY A 304 -5.53 -23.50 12.81
CA GLY A 304 -6.60 -22.51 12.72
C GLY A 304 -6.48 -21.47 13.83
N LEU A 305 -6.17 -21.88 15.06
CA LEU A 305 -5.94 -20.95 16.16
C LEU A 305 -4.72 -20.03 15.93
N TYR A 306 -3.64 -20.57 15.36
CA TYR A 306 -2.45 -19.80 15.01
C TYR A 306 -2.68 -18.87 13.82
N ALA A 307 -3.56 -19.21 12.88
CA ALA A 307 -3.85 -18.35 11.72
C ALA A 307 -4.96 -17.31 12.03
N LEU A 308 -5.99 -17.68 12.79
CA LEU A 308 -7.22 -16.90 12.95
C LEU A 308 -7.41 -16.35 14.37
N GLY A 309 -6.63 -16.81 15.35
CA GLY A 309 -6.71 -16.36 16.73
C GLY A 309 -5.67 -15.30 17.07
N HIS A 310 -5.96 -14.53 18.12
CA HIS A 310 -5.07 -13.54 18.72
C HIS A 310 -4.55 -12.47 17.75
N ASN A 311 -3.33 -12.64 17.21
CA ASN A 311 -2.78 -11.76 16.17
C ASN A 311 -2.23 -12.56 14.97
N GLY A 312 -2.59 -13.84 14.87
CA GLY A 312 -2.23 -14.69 13.75
C GLY A 312 -2.82 -14.20 12.43
N LEU A 313 -2.12 -14.52 11.34
CA LEU A 313 -2.55 -14.21 9.97
C LEU A 313 -2.46 -15.40 9.03
N VAL A 314 -1.42 -16.23 9.14
CA VAL A 314 -1.22 -17.43 8.28
C VAL A 314 -0.59 -18.57 9.08
N SER A 315 -1.06 -19.79 8.84
CA SER A 315 -0.34 -21.00 9.24
C SER A 315 -0.32 -22.04 8.12
N ILE A 316 0.78 -22.76 7.99
CA ILE A 316 0.93 -23.91 7.08
C ILE A 316 1.27 -25.16 7.89
N GLY A 317 0.60 -26.27 7.61
CA GLY A 317 0.82 -27.53 8.32
C GLY A 317 -0.01 -28.67 7.72
N SER A 318 -0.02 -29.83 8.40
CA SER A 318 -0.67 -31.04 7.89
C SER A 318 -2.00 -31.34 8.61
N THR A 319 -3.00 -31.79 7.87
CA THR A 319 -4.29 -32.30 8.36
C THR A 319 -4.20 -33.73 8.92
N LYS A 320 -3.05 -34.39 8.74
CA LYS A 320 -2.75 -35.75 9.23
C LYS A 320 -1.26 -35.90 9.61
N THR A 321 -0.79 -37.12 9.83
CA THR A 321 0.65 -37.38 10.02
C THR A 321 1.46 -36.74 8.90
N GLY A 322 2.61 -36.14 9.23
CA GLY A 322 3.49 -35.46 8.29
C GLY A 322 3.49 -33.95 8.46
N ALA A 323 4.32 -33.30 7.65
CA ALA A 323 4.62 -31.87 7.70
C ALA A 323 5.42 -31.46 6.44
N MET A 324 5.77 -30.18 6.35
CA MET A 324 6.71 -29.70 5.35
C MET A 324 8.08 -30.36 5.56
N LEU A 325 8.66 -30.85 4.46
CA LEU A 325 10.09 -31.16 4.34
C LEU A 325 10.67 -30.24 3.27
N ASP A 326 12.00 -30.13 3.22
CA ASP A 326 12.68 -29.21 2.30
C ASP A 326 12.18 -27.76 2.43
N PHE A 327 12.22 -27.26 3.67
CA PHE A 327 11.82 -25.89 4.03
C PHE A 327 12.50 -24.82 3.18
N ASN A 328 13.72 -25.08 2.68
CA ASN A 328 14.46 -24.11 1.90
C ASN A 328 13.73 -23.74 0.59
N THR A 329 13.09 -24.71 -0.08
CA THR A 329 12.32 -24.46 -1.31
C THR A 329 11.16 -23.50 -1.06
N TYR A 330 10.46 -23.65 0.06
CA TYR A 330 9.37 -22.76 0.46
C TYR A 330 9.87 -21.41 0.98
N ASN A 331 10.80 -21.42 1.94
CA ASN A 331 11.32 -20.23 2.61
C ASN A 331 12.06 -19.31 1.63
N THR A 332 12.75 -19.85 0.62
CA THR A 332 13.41 -19.03 -0.41
C THR A 332 12.40 -18.20 -1.20
N ARG A 333 11.24 -18.76 -1.55
CA ARG A 333 10.19 -18.01 -2.26
C ARG A 333 9.63 -16.90 -1.39
N LEU A 334 9.31 -17.19 -0.13
CA LEU A 334 8.85 -16.18 0.82
C LEU A 334 9.86 -15.04 1.01
N GLY A 335 11.13 -15.37 1.15
CA GLY A 335 12.21 -14.38 1.28
C GLY A 335 12.43 -13.51 0.03
N LEU A 336 12.04 -14.01 -1.15
CA LEU A 336 12.04 -13.26 -2.41
C LEU A 336 10.77 -12.40 -2.60
N GLY A 337 9.82 -12.43 -1.67
CA GLY A 337 8.60 -11.63 -1.71
C GLY A 337 7.38 -12.35 -2.29
N ASP A 338 7.46 -13.66 -2.58
CA ASP A 338 6.26 -14.40 -2.97
C ASP A 338 5.24 -14.46 -1.84
N THR A 339 3.96 -14.57 -2.23
CA THR A 339 2.89 -14.80 -1.27
C THR A 339 2.98 -16.20 -0.65
N TYR A 340 2.37 -16.38 0.52
CA TYR A 340 2.24 -17.67 1.20
C TYR A 340 1.61 -18.75 0.30
N GLY A 341 0.60 -18.36 -0.50
CA GLY A 341 -0.04 -19.24 -1.48
C GLY A 341 0.91 -19.64 -2.61
N GLU A 342 1.61 -18.68 -3.22
CA GLU A 342 2.55 -18.96 -4.31
C GLU A 342 3.75 -19.79 -3.85
N ALA A 343 4.32 -19.48 -2.68
CA ALA A 343 5.37 -20.28 -2.07
C ALA A 343 4.90 -21.72 -1.78
N PHE A 344 3.67 -21.89 -1.31
CA PHE A 344 3.09 -23.21 -1.04
C PHE A 344 2.88 -24.01 -2.34
N LYS A 345 2.32 -23.39 -3.39
CA LYS A 345 2.16 -23.98 -4.73
C LYS A 345 3.52 -24.42 -5.28
N HIS A 346 4.51 -23.53 -5.23
CA HIS A 346 5.85 -23.79 -5.71
C HIS A 346 6.52 -24.96 -4.98
N TRP A 347 6.39 -25.01 -3.65
CA TRP A 347 6.91 -26.11 -2.86
C TRP A 347 6.23 -27.45 -3.19
N LEU A 348 4.90 -27.47 -3.34
CA LEU A 348 4.18 -28.68 -3.76
C LEU A 348 4.69 -29.19 -5.11
N ASN A 349 4.74 -28.33 -6.13
CA ASN A 349 5.15 -28.75 -7.47
C ASN A 349 6.62 -29.18 -7.51
N THR A 350 7.51 -28.42 -6.85
CA THR A 350 8.95 -28.67 -6.93
C THR A 350 9.39 -29.86 -6.07
N TYR A 351 8.85 -29.98 -4.86
CA TYR A 351 9.32 -30.97 -3.89
C TYR A 351 8.42 -32.20 -3.82
N VAL A 352 7.10 -32.01 -3.84
CA VAL A 352 6.15 -33.12 -3.60
C VAL A 352 5.78 -33.82 -4.90
N LEU A 353 5.36 -33.05 -5.90
CA LEU A 353 4.67 -33.53 -7.10
C LEU A 353 5.58 -33.67 -8.32
N ALA A 354 6.80 -33.13 -8.27
CA ALA A 354 7.77 -33.23 -9.35
C ALA A 354 8.07 -34.69 -9.75
N GLY A 355 7.81 -35.01 -11.01
CA GLY A 355 8.10 -36.32 -11.61
C GLY A 355 7.27 -37.45 -10.99
N SER A 356 7.88 -38.61 -10.75
CA SER A 356 7.19 -39.72 -10.09
C SER A 356 6.93 -39.40 -8.62
N VAL A 357 5.67 -39.48 -8.19
CA VAL A 357 5.27 -39.31 -6.78
C VAL A 357 5.22 -40.68 -6.09
N PRO A 358 6.23 -41.07 -5.28
CA PRO A 358 6.21 -42.33 -4.56
C PRO A 358 5.24 -42.28 -3.37
N ASP A 359 4.75 -43.45 -2.95
CA ASP A 359 3.77 -43.60 -1.86
C ASP A 359 4.14 -42.85 -0.58
N TRP A 360 5.43 -42.82 -0.21
CA TRP A 360 5.85 -42.11 1.00
C TRP A 360 5.62 -40.59 0.91
N LYS A 361 5.71 -39.98 -0.29
CA LYS A 361 5.40 -38.55 -0.47
C LYS A 361 3.90 -38.30 -0.33
N VAL A 362 3.07 -39.22 -0.84
CA VAL A 362 1.61 -39.21 -0.63
C VAL A 362 1.31 -39.31 0.87
N SER A 363 1.83 -40.35 1.53
CA SER A 363 1.61 -40.59 2.96
C SER A 363 2.14 -39.45 3.84
N TRP A 364 3.20 -38.73 3.46
CA TRP A 364 3.73 -37.63 4.28
C TRP A 364 3.10 -36.27 3.97
N HIS A 365 2.91 -35.90 2.69
CA HIS A 365 2.63 -34.52 2.31
C HIS A 365 1.20 -34.22 1.84
N TYR A 366 0.38 -35.21 1.47
CA TYR A 366 -0.96 -34.91 0.91
C TYR A 366 -1.94 -34.25 1.90
N GLY A 367 -1.60 -34.24 3.19
CA GLY A 367 -2.36 -33.52 4.20
C GLY A 367 -1.97 -32.04 4.33
N MET A 368 -0.98 -31.54 3.59
CA MET A 368 -0.54 -30.15 3.74
C MET A 368 -1.64 -29.17 3.31
N THR A 369 -1.87 -28.16 4.13
CA THR A 369 -2.89 -27.11 3.92
C THR A 369 -2.39 -25.78 4.47
N LEU A 370 -3.00 -24.68 3.98
CA LEU A 370 -2.71 -23.31 4.33
C LEU A 370 -3.96 -22.66 4.95
N ALA A 371 -3.86 -22.24 6.22
CA ALA A 371 -4.91 -21.47 6.90
C ALA A 371 -4.55 -19.98 6.92
N GLY A 372 -5.56 -19.12 6.83
CA GLY A 372 -5.41 -17.67 6.66
C GLY A 372 -5.43 -17.23 5.19
N ALA A 373 -5.02 -15.98 4.94
CA ALA A 373 -4.99 -15.34 3.64
C ALA A 373 -3.70 -15.69 2.90
N GLY A 374 -3.79 -16.57 1.91
CA GLY A 374 -2.65 -16.97 1.08
C GLY A 374 -2.05 -15.86 0.22
N THR A 375 -2.73 -14.71 0.08
CA THR A 375 -2.22 -13.54 -0.65
C THR A 375 -1.17 -12.75 0.10
N LEU A 376 -0.98 -12.99 1.40
CA LEU A 376 0.03 -12.27 2.16
C LEU A 376 1.43 -12.68 1.73
N ALA A 377 2.37 -11.75 1.71
CA ALA A 377 3.79 -12.02 1.67
C ALA A 377 4.38 -11.93 3.09
N LEU A 378 5.59 -12.46 3.28
CA LEU A 378 6.30 -12.38 4.57
C LEU A 378 6.54 -10.93 4.99
N ASN A 379 6.85 -10.07 4.02
CA ASN A 379 7.01 -8.65 4.23
C ASN A 379 5.79 -7.90 3.67
N TYR A 380 5.48 -6.76 4.27
CA TYR A 380 4.48 -5.86 3.74
C TYR A 380 4.90 -5.36 2.35
N GLU A 381 3.96 -5.45 1.39
CA GLU A 381 4.11 -4.93 0.03
C GLU A 381 3.33 -3.61 -0.10
N PRO A 382 4.02 -2.47 -0.26
CA PRO A 382 3.35 -1.17 -0.34
C PRO A 382 2.61 -0.93 -1.64
N GLU A 383 1.52 -0.17 -1.57
CA GLU A 383 0.83 0.32 -2.76
C GLU A 383 1.66 1.41 -3.46
N CYS A 384 2.17 1.07 -4.65
CA CYS A 384 3.02 1.95 -5.45
C CYS A 384 2.30 2.55 -6.66
N PHE A 385 2.58 3.82 -6.95
CA PHE A 385 1.89 4.60 -7.98
C PHE A 385 2.80 5.09 -9.13
N PRO A 386 3.57 4.21 -9.81
CA PRO A 386 4.59 4.64 -10.78
C PRO A 386 4.03 5.40 -12.01
N ASN A 387 2.71 5.39 -12.24
CA ASN A 387 2.07 5.87 -13.46
C ASN A 387 1.01 6.96 -13.22
N ILE A 388 1.10 7.76 -12.15
CA ILE A 388 0.22 8.93 -11.96
C ILE A 388 0.74 10.17 -12.69
N PRO A 389 -0.12 11.16 -13.02
CA PRO A 389 0.32 12.42 -13.61
C PRO A 389 1.26 13.20 -12.68
N ASP A 390 2.31 13.81 -13.25
CA ASP A 390 3.16 14.74 -12.50
C ASP A 390 2.35 15.91 -11.90
N PRO A 391 2.76 16.44 -10.73
CA PRO A 391 2.09 17.57 -10.11
C PRO A 391 2.18 18.85 -10.97
N VAL A 392 1.07 19.56 -11.10
CA VAL A 392 0.99 20.82 -11.85
C VAL A 392 0.98 22.00 -10.87
N LEU A 393 2.17 22.55 -10.66
CA LEU A 393 2.43 23.63 -9.71
C LEU A 393 2.01 25.00 -10.27
N THR A 394 1.46 25.85 -9.41
CA THR A 394 1.18 27.27 -9.69
C THR A 394 1.56 28.15 -8.50
N LEU A 395 1.76 29.46 -8.76
CA LEU A 395 1.95 30.49 -7.73
C LEU A 395 0.61 31.19 -7.47
N GLU A 396 0.14 31.14 -6.23
CA GLU A 396 -1.09 31.79 -5.80
C GLU A 396 -0.86 33.25 -5.37
N GLY A 397 0.33 33.55 -4.85
CA GLY A 397 0.72 34.90 -4.47
C GLY A 397 1.79 34.92 -3.41
N SER A 398 1.92 36.07 -2.74
CA SER A 398 2.90 36.27 -1.67
C SER A 398 2.36 37.14 -0.55
N GLU A 399 2.81 36.88 0.67
CA GLU A 399 2.45 37.65 1.86
C GLU A 399 3.67 37.96 2.74
N THR A 400 3.56 39.02 3.54
CA THR A 400 4.56 39.29 4.58
C THR A 400 4.28 38.41 5.79
N TYR A 401 5.30 37.72 6.28
CA TYR A 401 5.21 36.81 7.42
C TYR A 401 6.28 37.16 8.45
N THR A 402 5.89 37.33 9.71
CA THR A 402 6.80 37.75 10.79
C THR A 402 6.83 36.67 11.88
N ILE A 403 8.03 36.23 12.24
CA ILE A 403 8.26 35.37 13.41
C ILE A 403 9.31 36.07 14.29
N GLY A 404 8.93 36.43 15.52
CA GLY A 404 9.80 37.16 16.43
C GLY A 404 10.26 38.49 15.82
N ALA A 405 11.57 38.71 15.77
CA ALA A 405 12.18 39.91 15.16
C ALA A 405 12.40 39.80 13.64
N ASN A 406 12.20 38.62 13.04
CA ASN A 406 12.51 38.36 11.63
C ASN A 406 11.27 38.52 10.76
N THR A 407 11.41 39.23 9.63
CA THR A 407 10.35 39.38 8.62
C THR A 407 10.75 38.68 7.33
N PHE A 408 9.82 37.88 6.79
CA PHE A 408 9.95 37.12 5.56
C PHE A 408 8.87 37.50 4.55
N ILE A 409 9.10 37.17 3.28
CA ILE A 409 8.07 37.10 2.25
C ILE A 409 7.82 35.63 1.96
N ARG A 410 6.60 35.16 2.24
CA ARG A 410 6.14 33.80 1.97
C ARG A 410 5.45 33.80 0.60
N TYR A 411 5.83 32.87 -0.26
CA TYR A 411 5.20 32.62 -1.55
C TYR A 411 4.33 31.36 -1.42
N LYS A 412 3.05 31.50 -1.74
CA LYS A 412 2.05 30.42 -1.66
C LYS A 412 1.95 29.71 -3.00
N LEU A 413 1.99 28.40 -2.96
CA LEU A 413 2.00 27.50 -4.11
C LEU A 413 0.80 26.56 -3.99
N ASP A 414 0.29 26.15 -5.15
CA ASP A 414 -0.81 25.22 -5.27
C ASP A 414 -0.48 24.14 -6.32
N VAL A 415 -0.95 22.91 -6.10
CA VAL A 415 -0.90 21.82 -7.09
C VAL A 415 -2.30 21.63 -7.66
N THR A 416 -2.52 22.18 -8.85
CA THR A 416 -3.87 22.30 -9.44
C THR A 416 -4.52 20.98 -9.83
N ASN A 417 -3.73 19.92 -10.00
CA ASN A 417 -4.18 18.56 -10.26
C ASN A 417 -4.05 17.64 -9.03
N SER A 418 -4.02 18.19 -7.81
CA SER A 418 -3.90 17.41 -6.57
C SER A 418 -4.94 16.30 -6.45
N SER A 419 -6.14 16.48 -6.99
CA SER A 419 -7.21 15.46 -7.00
C SER A 419 -6.92 14.21 -7.85
N LEU A 420 -5.88 14.24 -8.70
CA LEU A 420 -5.41 13.08 -9.46
C LEU A 420 -4.28 12.32 -8.74
N ILE A 421 -3.83 12.82 -7.59
CA ILE A 421 -2.78 12.23 -6.76
C ILE A 421 -3.46 11.47 -5.61
N PRO A 422 -3.24 10.14 -5.46
CA PRO A 422 -3.88 9.37 -4.41
C PRO A 422 -3.49 9.82 -3.00
N ASP A 423 -4.45 9.85 -2.07
CA ASP A 423 -4.19 10.15 -0.65
C ASP A 423 -3.26 9.13 0.01
N ALA A 424 -3.21 7.90 -0.52
CA ALA A 424 -2.29 6.86 -0.09
C ALA A 424 -0.82 7.30 -0.18
N LEU A 425 -0.44 8.19 -1.11
CA LEU A 425 0.90 8.79 -1.16
C LEU A 425 1.25 9.62 0.08
N PHE A 426 0.27 9.99 0.90
CA PHE A 426 0.48 10.80 2.09
C PHE A 426 0.13 10.08 3.39
N ALA A 427 -0.09 8.76 3.32
CA ALA A 427 -0.27 7.92 4.49
C ALA A 427 0.92 8.06 5.46
N ALA A 428 0.64 7.95 6.75
CA ALA A 428 1.68 7.94 7.76
C ALA A 428 2.47 6.63 7.67
N SER A 429 3.80 6.70 7.69
CA SER A 429 4.66 5.53 7.51
C SER A 429 5.74 5.49 8.57
N PRO A 430 5.42 4.99 9.77
CA PRO A 430 6.32 5.02 10.91
C PRO A 430 7.52 4.07 10.80
N HIS A 431 7.48 3.14 9.87
CA HIS A 431 8.57 2.23 9.53
C HIS A 431 9.66 2.87 8.65
N LEU A 432 9.36 3.99 7.99
CA LEU A 432 10.35 4.74 7.22
C LEU A 432 11.15 5.72 8.10
N PRO A 433 12.35 6.19 7.68
CA PRO A 433 13.14 7.14 8.45
C PRO A 433 12.33 8.39 8.86
N ALA A 434 12.42 8.77 10.13
CA ALA A 434 11.67 9.89 10.69
C ALA A 434 11.99 11.24 10.04
N CYS A 435 11.00 12.13 9.99
CA CYS A 435 11.21 13.53 9.65
C CYS A 435 11.53 14.35 10.91
N GLY A 436 12.82 14.53 11.22
CA GLY A 436 13.24 15.19 12.46
C GLY A 436 12.82 14.38 13.68
N LEU A 437 11.90 14.91 14.49
CA LEU A 437 11.31 14.21 15.64
C LEU A 437 9.97 13.53 15.32
N ASN A 438 9.47 13.67 14.09
CA ASN A 438 8.22 13.03 13.68
C ASN A 438 8.49 11.62 13.16
N ASN A 439 8.33 10.63 14.04
CA ASN A 439 8.41 9.20 13.72
C ASN A 439 7.18 8.67 12.98
N ASN A 440 6.15 9.50 12.76
CA ASN A 440 4.95 9.13 12.01
C ASN A 440 4.76 10.09 10.82
N SER A 441 5.87 10.42 10.15
CA SER A 441 5.86 11.31 9.00
C SER A 441 5.17 10.67 7.79
N SER A 442 4.70 11.52 6.88
CA SER A 442 4.14 11.10 5.61
C SER A 442 5.13 10.22 4.83
N ARG A 443 4.62 9.19 4.14
CA ARG A 443 5.45 8.36 3.25
C ARG A 443 6.11 9.19 2.16
N THR A 444 5.37 10.15 1.60
CA THR A 444 5.88 11.08 0.57
C THR A 444 6.36 12.37 1.19
N TRP A 445 7.58 12.77 0.83
CA TRP A 445 8.08 14.10 1.13
C TRP A 445 7.93 15.01 -0.08
N VAL A 446 7.60 16.28 0.16
CA VAL A 446 7.44 17.29 -0.89
C VAL A 446 8.49 18.37 -0.70
N ASP A 447 9.50 18.39 -1.56
CA ASP A 447 10.59 19.33 -1.52
C ASP A 447 10.45 20.40 -2.60
N ILE A 448 10.75 21.64 -2.25
CA ILE A 448 10.72 22.80 -3.15
C ILE A 448 12.15 23.16 -3.53
N TYR A 449 12.42 23.26 -4.82
CA TYR A 449 13.72 23.60 -5.38
C TYR A 449 13.67 24.91 -6.16
N ASP A 450 14.78 25.63 -6.19
CA ASP A 450 14.96 26.76 -7.12
C ASP A 450 15.42 26.30 -8.51
N ASN A 451 15.54 27.27 -9.42
CA ASN A 451 16.01 27.07 -10.78
C ASN A 451 17.48 26.59 -10.92
N ASN A 452 18.22 26.43 -9.82
CA ASN A 452 19.57 25.87 -9.79
C ASN A 452 19.63 24.53 -9.02
N ASN A 453 18.48 23.89 -8.81
CA ASN A 453 18.32 22.64 -8.04
C ASN A 453 18.75 22.79 -6.56
N LYS A 454 18.72 24.00 -6.01
CA LYS A 454 18.95 24.20 -4.58
C LYS A 454 17.62 24.03 -3.84
N ARG A 455 17.58 23.10 -2.89
CA ARG A 455 16.43 22.90 -2.00
C ARG A 455 16.20 24.15 -1.15
N LEU A 456 14.98 24.68 -1.20
CA LEU A 456 14.54 25.88 -0.50
C LEU A 456 13.78 25.56 0.78
N TYR A 457 12.88 24.57 0.71
CA TYR A 457 12.00 24.15 1.79
C TYR A 457 11.45 22.76 1.50
N GLY A 458 10.78 22.13 2.47
CA GLY A 458 10.06 20.89 2.21
C GLY A 458 9.06 20.52 3.30
N PHE A 459 8.13 19.66 2.93
CA PHE A 459 7.01 19.19 3.73
C PHE A 459 7.09 17.67 3.86
N CYS A 460 7.00 17.17 5.09
CA CYS A 460 7.06 15.75 5.39
C CYS A 460 5.89 15.29 6.30
N ASN A 461 4.91 16.18 6.53
CA ASN A 461 3.76 15.94 7.41
C ASN A 461 2.45 16.29 6.69
N LEU A 462 2.39 16.03 5.39
CA LEU A 462 1.14 16.08 4.64
C LEU A 462 0.39 14.77 4.90
N SER A 463 -0.92 14.82 5.09
CA SER A 463 -1.75 13.65 5.39
C SER A 463 -2.71 13.29 4.27
N ALA A 464 -2.82 14.14 3.24
CA ALA A 464 -3.69 13.95 2.10
C ALA A 464 -3.19 14.78 0.89
N SER A 465 -3.59 14.37 -0.30
CA SER A 465 -3.33 15.07 -1.56
C SER A 465 -3.82 16.52 -1.54
N ALA A 466 -4.95 16.78 -0.88
CA ALA A 466 -5.51 18.12 -0.69
C ALA A 466 -4.57 19.09 0.04
N ASN A 467 -3.59 18.59 0.83
CA ASN A 467 -2.61 19.47 1.47
C ASN A 467 -1.59 20.06 0.48
N LEU A 468 -1.48 19.50 -0.74
CA LEU A 468 -0.66 20.08 -1.81
C LEU A 468 -1.18 21.45 -2.30
N ASN A 469 -2.41 21.83 -1.90
CA ASN A 469 -3.01 23.12 -2.21
C ASN A 469 -2.60 24.25 -1.21
N ASP A 470 -1.74 23.95 -0.23
CA ASP A 470 -1.25 24.94 0.76
C ASP A 470 0.29 24.87 0.93
N LEU A 471 1.01 24.65 -0.18
CA LEU A 471 2.46 24.63 -0.17
C LEU A 471 3.03 26.05 -0.13
N TRP A 472 4.23 26.21 0.44
CA TRP A 472 4.88 27.51 0.48
C TRP A 472 6.39 27.42 0.69
N PHE A 473 7.10 28.47 0.28
CA PHE A 473 8.47 28.74 0.71
C PHE A 473 8.59 30.21 1.12
N ALA A 474 9.63 30.55 1.88
CA ALA A 474 9.84 31.92 2.35
C ALA A 474 11.28 32.39 2.15
N VAL A 475 11.43 33.68 1.85
CA VAL A 475 12.73 34.35 1.76
C VAL A 475 12.77 35.53 2.73
N PRO A 476 13.93 35.87 3.32
CA PRO A 476 14.04 37.06 4.17
C PRO A 476 13.62 38.33 3.42
N LYS A 477 12.87 39.21 4.09
CA LYS A 477 12.39 40.45 3.47
C LYS A 477 13.57 41.30 2.97
N GLY A 478 13.48 41.73 1.71
CA GLY A 478 14.53 42.53 1.05
C GLY A 478 15.54 41.69 0.26
N THR A 479 15.54 40.37 0.40
CA THR A 479 16.30 39.47 -0.48
C THR A 479 15.54 39.22 -1.78
N ARG A 480 16.29 38.93 -2.85
CA ARG A 480 15.70 38.58 -4.15
C ARG A 480 15.27 37.10 -4.10
N PRO A 481 14.00 36.77 -4.42
CA PRO A 481 13.57 35.38 -4.52
C PRO A 481 14.18 34.69 -5.76
N PRO A 482 14.16 33.34 -5.82
CA PRO A 482 14.60 32.59 -6.99
C PRO A 482 13.79 32.93 -8.25
N GLU A 483 14.36 32.69 -9.43
CA GLU A 483 13.69 33.01 -10.71
C GLU A 483 12.44 32.17 -10.92
N SER A 484 12.56 30.88 -10.65
CA SER A 484 11.46 29.92 -10.62
C SER A 484 11.66 28.90 -9.53
N VAL A 485 10.58 28.23 -9.19
CA VAL A 485 10.58 27.07 -8.30
C VAL A 485 9.84 25.91 -8.96
N TYR A 486 10.18 24.70 -8.54
CA TYR A 486 9.43 23.47 -8.83
C TYR A 486 9.39 22.62 -7.57
N ILE A 487 8.52 21.63 -7.53
CA ILE A 487 8.46 20.64 -6.45
C ILE A 487 8.88 19.27 -6.92
N VAL A 488 9.45 18.49 -6.00
CA VAL A 488 9.65 17.05 -6.13
C VAL A 488 8.89 16.38 -5.02
N MET A 489 7.99 15.48 -5.38
CA MET A 489 7.36 14.54 -4.46
C MET A 489 8.18 13.24 -4.48
N ASP A 490 8.74 12.86 -3.35
CA ASP A 490 9.54 11.65 -3.17
C ASP A 490 8.75 10.62 -2.38
N ASP A 491 8.16 9.63 -3.07
CA ASP A 491 7.49 8.48 -2.47
C ASP A 491 8.55 7.50 -1.97
N ARG A 492 8.96 7.71 -0.71
CA ARG A 492 10.09 7.02 -0.09
C ARG A 492 9.83 5.53 0.12
N GLU A 493 8.57 5.13 0.16
CA GLU A 493 8.14 3.75 0.31
C GLU A 493 8.46 2.94 -0.96
N CYS A 494 8.17 3.54 -2.13
CA CYS A 494 8.29 2.87 -3.42
C CYS A 494 9.52 3.30 -4.23
N GLY A 495 10.28 4.28 -3.74
CA GLY A 495 11.43 4.85 -4.45
C GLY A 495 11.04 5.56 -5.75
N VAL A 496 9.84 6.14 -5.81
CA VAL A 496 9.31 6.84 -6.99
C VAL A 496 9.30 8.35 -6.74
N THR A 497 9.78 9.13 -7.71
CA THR A 497 9.77 10.59 -7.64
C THR A 497 8.89 11.20 -8.72
N TYR A 498 8.06 12.18 -8.35
CA TYR A 498 7.23 12.97 -9.27
C TYR A 498 7.70 14.41 -9.27
N THR A 499 7.89 15.02 -10.44
CA THR A 499 8.49 16.37 -10.56
C THR A 499 7.54 17.32 -11.26
N SER A 500 7.25 18.46 -10.64
CA SER A 500 6.31 19.41 -11.22
C SER A 500 6.89 20.19 -12.41
N ASN A 501 6.01 20.87 -13.13
CA ASN A 501 6.43 22.01 -13.95
C ASN A 501 7.14 23.09 -13.10
N SER A 502 7.99 23.90 -13.75
CA SER A 502 8.60 25.07 -13.13
C SER A 502 7.70 26.30 -13.20
N VAL A 503 7.56 27.01 -12.08
CA VAL A 503 6.74 28.23 -11.94
C VAL A 503 7.63 29.44 -11.72
N LYS A 504 7.46 30.50 -12.53
CA LYS A 504 8.21 31.75 -12.39
C LYS A 504 7.72 32.54 -11.18
N ILE A 505 8.66 33.06 -10.37
CA ILE A 505 8.32 33.93 -9.23
C ILE A 505 8.15 35.37 -9.71
N GLN A 506 6.95 35.68 -10.18
CA GLN A 506 6.57 37.02 -10.64
C GLN A 506 5.90 37.79 -9.50
N SER A 507 6.48 38.93 -9.12
CA SER A 507 5.96 39.81 -8.07
C SER A 507 6.46 41.23 -8.30
N ALA A 508 5.65 42.23 -8.00
CA ALA A 508 6.05 43.62 -8.09
C ALA A 508 5.36 44.46 -7.01
N SER A 509 5.86 45.68 -6.83
CA SER A 509 5.27 46.66 -5.92
C SER A 509 5.23 48.04 -6.56
N ILE A 510 4.16 48.80 -6.27
CA ILE A 510 4.11 50.24 -6.55
C ILE A 510 4.74 50.95 -5.36
N THR A 511 5.97 51.44 -5.52
CA THR A 511 6.72 52.05 -4.42
C THR A 511 6.36 53.52 -4.21
N SER A 512 5.88 54.20 -5.25
CA SER A 512 5.54 55.63 -5.19
C SER A 512 4.58 56.04 -6.31
N LEU A 513 3.74 57.03 -6.01
CA LEU A 513 2.92 57.76 -6.98
C LEU A 513 3.35 59.24 -7.00
N TRP A 514 3.54 59.83 -8.18
CA TRP A 514 3.99 61.22 -8.31
C TRP A 514 2.86 62.23 -8.04
N GLY A 515 3.20 63.46 -7.66
CA GLY A 515 2.20 64.52 -7.52
C GLY A 515 1.61 64.93 -8.88
N VAL A 516 0.31 65.20 -8.92
CA VAL A 516 -0.35 65.77 -10.11
C VAL A 516 -0.60 67.25 -9.81
N TYR A 517 -0.16 68.12 -10.72
CA TYR A 517 -0.22 69.57 -10.57
C TYR A 517 -0.88 70.18 -11.79
N ASN A 518 -1.61 71.29 -11.59
CA ASN A 518 -2.30 72.04 -12.65
C ASN A 518 -3.26 71.17 -13.48
N ALA A 519 -3.92 70.19 -12.85
CA ALA A 519 -4.91 69.36 -13.51
C ALA A 519 -6.17 70.19 -13.82
N GLN A 520 -6.53 70.27 -15.10
CA GLN A 520 -7.63 71.08 -15.57
C GLN A 520 -8.64 70.27 -16.38
N CYS A 521 -9.93 70.57 -16.22
CA CYS A 521 -10.99 70.04 -17.09
C CYS A 521 -10.66 70.23 -18.57
N GLY A 522 -10.89 69.20 -19.39
CA GLY A 522 -10.61 69.22 -20.83
C GLY A 522 -9.12 69.24 -21.21
N ARG A 523 -8.20 69.12 -20.24
CA ARG A 523 -6.74 69.03 -20.48
C ARG A 523 -6.22 67.64 -20.13
N SER A 524 -5.02 67.33 -20.61
CA SER A 524 -4.31 66.10 -20.25
C SER A 524 -3.50 66.31 -18.96
N SER A 525 -3.53 65.34 -18.05
CA SER A 525 -2.69 65.28 -16.86
C SER A 525 -1.92 63.97 -16.80
N ARG A 526 -0.62 64.05 -16.57
CA ARG A 526 0.24 62.87 -16.50
C ARG A 526 0.21 62.23 -15.12
N LEU A 527 -0.14 60.95 -15.07
CA LEU A 527 -0.13 60.12 -13.86
C LEU A 527 1.11 59.23 -13.89
N TRP A 528 1.86 59.16 -12.79
CA TRP A 528 3.10 58.39 -12.73
C TRP A 528 3.08 57.38 -11.58
N ALA A 529 3.58 56.19 -11.84
CA ALA A 529 3.79 55.15 -10.84
C ALA A 529 5.22 54.60 -10.92
N LYS A 530 5.89 54.54 -9.78
CA LYS A 530 7.19 53.87 -9.67
C LYS A 530 6.95 52.41 -9.35
N VAL A 531 7.29 51.54 -10.28
CA VAL A 531 7.20 50.10 -10.12
C VAL A 531 8.58 49.57 -9.73
N LYS A 532 8.60 48.63 -8.78
CA LYS A 532 9.78 47.79 -8.47
C LYS A 532 9.40 46.33 -8.70
N ASN A 533 10.15 45.63 -9.54
CA ASN A 533 10.03 44.19 -9.67
C ASN A 533 10.66 43.54 -8.43
N THR A 534 9.82 42.92 -7.61
CA THR A 534 10.20 42.25 -6.35
C THR A 534 10.31 40.73 -6.52
N GLY A 535 9.90 40.19 -7.67
CA GLY A 535 10.05 38.80 -8.05
C GLY A 535 11.48 38.46 -8.50
N GLY A 536 11.69 37.18 -8.76
CA GLY A 536 12.97 36.65 -9.22
C GLY A 536 13.08 36.63 -10.74
N ALA A 537 11.93 36.57 -11.41
CA ALA A 537 11.80 36.59 -12.86
C ALA A 537 11.61 38.01 -13.42
N VAL A 538 11.99 38.19 -14.69
CA VAL A 538 11.63 39.40 -15.47
C VAL A 538 10.11 39.53 -15.57
N LEU A 539 9.59 40.76 -15.57
CA LEU A 539 8.16 40.96 -15.80
C LEU A 539 7.78 40.50 -17.22
N PRO A 540 6.65 39.76 -17.36
CA PRO A 540 6.28 39.13 -18.62
C PRO A 540 5.97 40.16 -19.71
N PRO A 541 6.01 39.76 -21.00
CA PRO A 541 5.81 40.67 -22.13
C PRO A 541 4.49 41.45 -22.13
N ASP A 542 3.46 40.86 -21.52
CA ASP A 542 2.10 41.41 -21.40
C ASP A 542 1.87 42.16 -20.07
N ALA A 543 2.91 42.34 -19.24
CA ALA A 543 2.83 43.10 -18.00
C ALA A 543 2.55 44.59 -18.28
N THR A 544 1.53 45.12 -17.62
CA THR A 544 1.06 46.50 -17.79
C THR A 544 0.83 47.17 -16.44
N VAL A 545 1.25 48.42 -16.32
CA VAL A 545 0.91 49.29 -15.19
C VAL A 545 -0.45 49.92 -15.48
N TRP A 546 -1.47 49.58 -14.70
CA TRP A 546 -2.81 50.16 -14.85
C TRP A 546 -2.97 51.35 -13.94
N PHE A 547 -3.62 52.40 -14.43
CA PHE A 547 -3.96 53.60 -13.65
C PHE A 547 -5.48 53.71 -13.52
N TYR A 548 -5.92 54.03 -12.31
CA TYR A 548 -7.32 54.21 -11.98
C TYR A 548 -7.51 55.53 -11.28
N VAL A 549 -8.58 56.27 -11.59
CA VAL A 549 -8.89 57.56 -10.98
C VAL A 549 -10.32 57.54 -10.43
N SER A 550 -10.51 58.21 -9.29
CA SER A 550 -11.82 58.47 -8.69
C SER A 550 -11.90 59.92 -8.24
N GLY A 551 -13.01 60.59 -8.55
CA GLY A 551 -13.33 61.94 -8.12
C GLY A 551 -14.83 62.21 -8.25
N PRO A 552 -15.27 63.47 -8.15
CA PRO A 552 -16.68 63.83 -8.28
C PRO A 552 -17.26 63.36 -9.62
N GLN A 553 -18.29 62.51 -9.56
CA GLN A 553 -18.96 61.89 -10.72
C GLN A 553 -18.06 61.11 -11.70
N PHE A 554 -16.80 60.86 -11.35
CA PHE A 554 -15.87 60.10 -12.19
C PHE A 554 -15.23 58.97 -11.39
N LYS A 555 -15.29 57.75 -11.91
CA LYS A 555 -14.56 56.62 -11.34
C LYS A 555 -14.26 55.60 -12.43
N GLY A 556 -12.98 55.36 -12.73
CA GLY A 556 -12.64 54.45 -13.81
C GLY A 556 -11.14 54.27 -14.05
N TYR A 557 -10.86 53.26 -14.88
CA TYR A 557 -9.55 53.07 -15.50
C TYR A 557 -9.28 54.21 -16.49
N VAL A 558 -8.07 54.77 -16.45
CA VAL A 558 -7.71 55.96 -17.23
C VAL A 558 -6.56 55.76 -18.19
N GLY A 559 -5.93 54.59 -18.16
CA GLY A 559 -4.84 54.25 -19.07
C GLY A 559 -3.83 53.28 -18.46
N SER A 560 -2.87 52.87 -19.27
CA SER A 560 -1.80 51.96 -18.86
C SER A 560 -0.49 52.24 -19.55
N SER A 561 0.57 51.62 -19.05
CA SER A 561 1.91 51.65 -19.63
C SER A 561 2.49 50.24 -19.62
N SER A 562 3.22 49.84 -20.66
CA SER A 562 3.88 48.52 -20.68
C SER A 562 5.00 48.48 -19.64
N ALA A 563 4.94 47.48 -18.76
CA ALA A 563 5.97 47.13 -17.78
C ALA A 563 6.86 45.97 -18.25
N SER A 564 6.70 45.54 -19.51
CA SER A 564 7.44 44.45 -20.13
C SER A 564 8.95 44.58 -19.95
N GLY A 565 9.60 43.47 -19.63
CA GLY A 565 11.06 43.41 -19.59
C GLY A 565 11.70 44.12 -18.38
N LEU A 566 10.92 44.57 -17.39
CA LEU A 566 11.48 45.07 -16.14
C LEU A 566 12.20 43.91 -15.43
N TYR A 567 13.53 43.91 -15.50
CA TYR A 567 14.39 42.89 -14.89
C TYR A 567 14.16 42.80 -13.38
N ALA A 568 14.40 41.61 -12.82
CA ALA A 568 14.23 41.34 -11.40
C ALA A 568 15.09 42.27 -10.52
N GLY A 569 14.48 42.86 -9.49
CA GLY A 569 15.10 43.91 -8.66
C GLY A 569 15.12 45.30 -9.31
N GLY A 570 14.80 45.41 -10.60
CA GLY A 570 14.73 46.66 -11.33
C GLY A 570 13.60 47.57 -10.84
N SER A 571 13.80 48.88 -10.96
CA SER A 571 12.78 49.88 -10.65
C SER A 571 12.75 50.96 -11.70
N ARG A 572 11.55 51.33 -12.15
CA ARG A 572 11.33 52.31 -13.21
C ARG A 572 10.02 53.08 -12.96
N TRP A 573 10.01 54.35 -13.38
CA TRP A 573 8.79 55.16 -13.44
C TRP A 573 8.05 54.89 -14.75
N TYR A 574 6.75 54.65 -14.64
CA TYR A 574 5.82 54.47 -15.74
C TYR A 574 4.74 55.54 -15.67
N PHE A 575 4.17 55.90 -16.80
CA PHE A 575 3.13 56.93 -16.84
C PHE A 575 2.05 56.64 -17.87
N THR A 576 0.90 57.27 -17.65
CA THR A 576 -0.14 57.46 -18.65
C THR A 576 -0.56 58.93 -18.66
N ASP A 577 -0.94 59.43 -19.82
CA ASP A 577 -1.55 60.75 -19.96
C ASP A 577 -3.07 60.60 -19.88
N TRP A 578 -3.65 61.03 -18.75
CA TRP A 578 -5.09 60.99 -18.54
C TRP A 578 -5.74 62.25 -19.13
N SER A 579 -6.54 62.07 -20.17
CA SER A 579 -7.38 63.13 -20.72
C SER A 579 -8.57 63.37 -19.78
N ILE A 580 -8.52 64.46 -19.02
CA ILE A 580 -9.58 64.82 -18.09
C ILE A 580 -10.80 65.27 -18.91
N PRO A 581 -11.99 64.64 -18.74
CA PRO A 581 -13.18 65.04 -19.47
C PRO A 581 -13.47 66.53 -19.32
N SER A 582 -13.96 67.17 -20.38
CA SER A 582 -14.31 68.60 -20.35
C SER A 582 -15.51 68.88 -19.43
N ASP A 583 -16.36 67.89 -19.23
CA ASP A 583 -17.52 67.88 -18.34
C ASP A 583 -17.20 67.32 -16.93
N ALA A 584 -15.92 67.06 -16.63
CA ALA A 584 -15.53 66.68 -15.28
C ALA A 584 -15.87 67.81 -14.29
N LEU A 585 -16.12 67.46 -13.03
CA LEU A 585 -16.38 68.45 -11.99
C LEU A 585 -15.08 68.82 -11.28
N ALA A 586 -14.91 70.11 -10.99
CA ALA A 586 -13.80 70.58 -10.16
C ALA A 586 -13.87 69.94 -8.76
N GLY A 587 -12.73 69.61 -8.18
CA GLY A 587 -12.66 69.04 -6.84
C GLY A 587 -11.47 68.13 -6.60
N THR A 588 -11.58 67.33 -5.54
CA THR A 588 -10.54 66.41 -5.09
C THR A 588 -10.65 65.06 -5.80
N TYR A 589 -9.58 64.65 -6.46
CA TYR A 589 -9.45 63.37 -7.14
C TYR A 589 -8.37 62.53 -6.46
N ASN A 590 -8.49 61.22 -6.59
CA ASN A 590 -7.50 60.24 -6.16
C ASN A 590 -7.13 59.37 -7.35
N TYR A 591 -5.86 59.00 -7.47
CA TYR A 591 -5.44 57.97 -8.41
C TYR A 591 -4.64 56.85 -7.75
N TRP A 592 -4.72 55.67 -8.35
CA TRP A 592 -4.05 54.44 -7.95
C TRP A 592 -3.32 53.85 -9.14
N ALA A 593 -2.33 53.01 -8.85
CA ALA A 593 -1.73 52.15 -9.86
C ALA A 593 -1.59 50.71 -9.37
N MET A 594 -1.56 49.76 -10.31
CA MET A 594 -1.23 48.35 -10.07
C MET A 594 -0.43 47.79 -11.25
N VAL A 595 0.13 46.59 -11.12
CA VAL A 595 0.74 45.88 -12.25
C VAL A 595 -0.07 44.61 -12.51
N TRP A 596 -0.51 44.45 -13.76
CA TRP A 596 -1.35 43.36 -14.20
C TRP A 596 -0.76 42.66 -15.42
N SER A 597 -0.85 41.33 -15.48
CA SER A 597 -0.47 40.51 -16.65
C SER A 597 -1.45 39.33 -16.78
N PRO A 598 -2.10 39.15 -17.94
CA PRO A 598 -3.01 38.04 -18.17
C PRO A 598 -2.33 36.67 -18.16
N SER A 599 -1.05 36.58 -18.54
CA SER A 599 -0.28 35.31 -18.53
C SER A 599 0.31 34.94 -17.16
N SER A 600 0.23 35.83 -16.17
CA SER A 600 0.78 35.59 -14.83
C SER A 600 -0.27 34.98 -13.88
N ASN A 601 0.19 34.16 -12.93
CA ASN A 601 -0.59 33.80 -11.76
C ASN A 601 0.17 34.20 -10.48
N PRO A 602 -0.40 35.02 -9.59
CA PRO A 602 -1.66 35.74 -9.77
C PRO A 602 -1.56 36.86 -10.83
N LYS A 603 -2.66 37.13 -11.54
CA LYS A 603 -2.69 38.11 -12.65
C LYS A 603 -2.29 39.53 -12.20
N ASN A 604 -2.54 39.87 -10.95
CA ASN A 604 -2.15 41.13 -10.31
C ASN A 604 -0.75 41.04 -9.68
N ILE A 605 0.28 41.00 -10.53
CA ILE A 605 1.69 40.93 -10.13
C ILE A 605 2.05 41.97 -9.05
N ALA A 606 1.50 43.20 -9.13
CA ALA A 606 1.50 44.15 -8.02
C ALA A 606 0.07 44.53 -7.64
N PRO A 607 -0.29 44.50 -6.34
CA PRO A 607 -1.59 44.98 -5.89
C PRO A 607 -1.73 46.51 -6.09
N TRP A 608 -2.95 47.01 -5.94
CA TRP A 608 -3.21 48.45 -5.95
C TRP A 608 -2.35 49.20 -4.92
N SER A 609 -1.79 50.32 -5.34
CA SER A 609 -1.05 51.24 -4.47
C SER A 609 -1.97 51.88 -3.41
N LYS A 610 -1.40 52.63 -2.47
CA LYS A 610 -2.17 53.64 -1.75
C LYS A 610 -2.60 54.77 -2.73
N PRO A 611 -3.74 55.44 -2.51
CA PRO A 611 -4.17 56.54 -3.36
C PRO A 611 -3.20 57.71 -3.31
N LYS A 612 -3.10 58.44 -4.41
CA LYS A 612 -2.50 59.77 -4.46
C LYS A 612 -3.57 60.80 -4.79
N THR A 613 -3.75 61.73 -3.86
CA THR A 613 -4.74 62.80 -3.96
C THR A 613 -4.20 64.00 -4.74
N PHE A 614 -5.05 64.63 -5.55
CA PHE A 614 -4.77 65.86 -6.28
C PHE A 614 -6.08 66.63 -6.55
N THR A 615 -5.97 67.88 -7.01
CA THR A 615 -7.12 68.75 -7.29
C THR A 615 -7.24 68.98 -8.79
N VAL A 616 -8.46 68.86 -9.31
CA VAL A 616 -8.81 69.29 -10.68
C VAL A 616 -9.57 70.60 -10.60
N THR A 617 -9.18 71.58 -11.41
CA THR A 617 -9.86 72.88 -11.56
C THR A 617 -10.53 72.97 -12.92
N CYS A 618 -11.66 73.64 -13.01
CA CYS A 618 -12.41 73.82 -14.25
C CYS A 618 -12.71 75.31 -14.37
N GLU A 619 -12.24 75.92 -15.46
CA GLU A 619 -12.43 77.34 -15.77
C GLU A 619 -13.79 77.57 -16.44
#